data_AF-A0A2P8D8Q1-F1
#
_entry.id   AF-A0A2P8D8Q1-F1
#
_cell.length_a   1.000
_cell.length_b   1.000
_cell.length_c   1.000
_cell.angle_alpha   90.00
_cell.angle_beta   90.00
_cell.angle_gamma   90.00
#
_symmetry.space_group_name_H-M   'P 1'
#
loop_
_entity.id
_entity.type
_entity.pdbx_description
1 polymer ?
#
loop_
_entity_poly.entity_id
_entity_poly.type
_entity_poly.pdbx_seq_one_letter_code
_entity_poly.pdbx_strand_id
1 'polypeptide(L)'
;MTKNLLTLCCVVNALCTFGQTSKDLLADKRTGCTIWAPGYTPDDSISWTGGCKNGLATGKGTLAYYTGKEKVLTYLGMMQEGKIEGEGQVRLASGIVKEGHFSNGTLNGHGRIIYDNGRRKTEGNFENGLLTLDPPYLRRLSNNEIAIADTARMYVGDGDGKTLFYKALVPKKNIKGVLVLIPGTWETVPHLIGSNKALCQLAFDHNIAVIVPSLNQRFIMDDQVVTLLNTFIGEAIRKYGLPKDRFILGGWSMGGLFSVRYGELAVADPGRTLIVPRAIINVDGPMDLETLYHNSERSFKKNPALPEPKYAMNEFKKYIGGTPESVPEKYRAYSGFSRSAEDGGNARYLDKMPIRTYNDVDVNWWIDNRGRDLYDMNALDQSAMINLLRQNGNGNAEFINAYGKGFRMEGDRHPHSWSIVDAGECIPWILKWLQ
;
A
#
# COMPACT_ATOMS: atom_id res chain seq x y z
N MET A 1 6.36 -15.53 24.10
CA MET A 1 7.61 -14.73 24.19
C MET A 1 8.01 -14.29 22.79
N THR A 2 7.21 -13.41 22.18
CA THR A 2 7.36 -12.94 20.79
C THR A 2 7.12 -11.43 20.78
N LYS A 3 7.95 -10.71 21.53
CA LYS A 3 8.06 -9.25 21.48
C LYS A 3 9.51 -8.95 21.08
N ASN A 4 9.70 -8.08 20.10
CA ASN A 4 10.97 -7.45 19.70
C ASN A 4 11.74 -8.00 18.47
N LEU A 5 11.16 -8.82 17.59
CA LEU A 5 11.78 -9.05 16.26
C LEU A 5 11.33 -8.02 15.21
N LEU A 6 10.12 -7.45 15.34
CA LEU A 6 9.63 -6.40 14.43
C LEU A 6 10.37 -5.05 14.64
N THR A 7 10.89 -4.79 15.83
CA THR A 7 11.47 -3.48 16.15
C THR A 7 12.78 -3.24 15.40
N LEU A 8 13.61 -4.27 15.13
CA LEU A 8 14.86 -4.07 14.40
C LEU A 8 14.67 -3.88 12.87
N CYS A 9 13.56 -4.38 12.31
CA CYS A 9 13.17 -4.08 10.92
C CYS A 9 12.45 -2.73 10.79
N CYS A 10 11.71 -2.30 11.83
CA CYS A 10 11.07 -0.97 11.86
C CYS A 10 12.04 0.17 12.22
N VAL A 11 13.17 -0.12 12.86
CA VAL A 11 14.24 0.85 13.17
C VAL A 11 14.95 1.39 11.92
N VAL A 12 14.73 0.77 10.76
CA VAL A 12 15.25 1.21 9.46
C VAL A 12 14.29 2.18 8.73
N ASN A 13 13.02 2.29 9.16
CA ASN A 13 11.98 3.07 8.44
C ASN A 13 11.40 4.27 9.21
N ALA A 14 11.98 4.67 10.34
CA ALA A 14 11.53 5.86 11.09
C ALA A 14 12.71 6.75 11.47
N LEU A 15 13.22 7.54 10.53
CA LEU A 15 14.24 8.56 10.80
C LEU A 15 13.89 9.88 10.09
N CYS A 16 12.89 10.58 10.61
CA CYS A 16 12.84 12.03 10.52
C CYS A 16 13.27 12.61 11.88
N THR A 17 14.44 13.25 11.87
CA THR A 17 14.87 14.32 12.79
C THR A 17 14.58 14.14 14.29
N PHE A 18 15.40 13.35 14.99
CA PHE A 18 15.61 13.54 16.43
C PHE A 18 17.10 13.44 16.76
N GLY A 19 17.56 14.30 17.67
CA GLY A 19 18.98 14.52 17.98
C GLY A 19 19.71 13.26 18.41
N GLN A 20 20.89 13.06 17.84
CA GLN A 20 21.78 11.93 18.10
C GLN A 20 22.28 12.01 19.54
N THR A 21 22.13 10.94 20.33
CA THR A 21 22.67 10.85 21.69
C THR A 21 23.60 9.65 21.82
N SER A 22 24.48 9.64 22.84
CA SER A 22 25.38 8.52 23.14
C SER A 22 24.66 7.20 23.49
N LYS A 23 23.32 7.21 23.59
CA LYS A 23 22.48 6.04 23.88
C LYS A 23 22.19 5.16 22.66
N ASP A 24 22.67 5.51 21.47
CA ASP A 24 22.47 4.73 20.23
C ASP A 24 23.74 4.00 19.76
N LEU A 25 24.76 3.88 20.61
CA LEU A 25 26.01 3.21 20.29
C LEU A 25 26.14 1.90 21.08
N LEU A 26 26.39 0.81 20.36
CA LEU A 26 26.63 -0.51 20.96
C LEU A 26 28.07 -0.95 20.68
N ALA A 27 28.81 -1.26 21.76
CA ALA A 27 30.20 -1.69 21.70
C ALA A 27 30.33 -3.22 21.61
N ASP A 28 31.25 -3.69 20.76
CA ASP A 28 31.78 -5.04 20.81
C ASP A 28 32.61 -5.20 22.09
N LYS A 29 32.16 -6.09 22.97
CA LYS A 29 32.80 -6.33 24.28
C LYS A 29 34.25 -6.82 24.17
N ARG A 30 34.64 -7.40 23.04
CA ARG A 30 36.00 -7.93 22.80
C ARG A 30 36.95 -6.85 22.29
N THR A 31 36.48 -6.01 21.37
CA THR A 31 37.34 -5.06 20.64
C THR A 31 37.19 -3.61 21.11
N GLY A 32 36.12 -3.31 21.86
CA GLY A 32 35.71 -1.95 22.19
C GLY A 32 35.14 -1.17 21.00
N CYS A 33 35.06 -1.79 19.81
CA CYS A 33 34.59 -1.11 18.62
C CYS A 33 33.07 -0.92 18.66
N THR A 34 32.60 0.28 18.32
CA THR A 34 31.19 0.64 18.41
C THR A 34 30.52 0.73 17.05
N ILE A 35 29.24 0.37 17.03
CA ILE A 35 28.34 0.58 15.91
C ILE A 35 27.19 1.47 16.35
N TRP A 36 26.54 2.11 15.38
CA TRP A 36 25.26 2.76 15.59
C TRP A 36 24.14 1.70 15.57
N ALA A 37 23.46 1.55 16.70
CA ALA A 37 22.40 0.59 16.95
C ALA A 37 21.31 1.25 17.82
N PRO A 38 20.46 2.11 17.23
CA PRO A 38 19.41 2.79 17.98
C PRO A 38 18.42 1.78 18.56
N GLY A 39 17.99 2.03 19.80
CA GLY A 39 17.00 1.17 20.47
C GLY A 39 17.53 -0.22 20.87
N TYR A 40 18.85 -0.41 20.96
CA TYR A 40 19.42 -1.62 21.54
C TYR A 40 19.00 -1.79 23.00
N THR A 41 18.91 -3.04 23.46
CA THR A 41 18.66 -3.37 24.86
C THR A 41 19.96 -3.75 25.58
N PRO A 42 20.07 -3.62 26.92
CA PRO A 42 21.28 -4.03 27.65
C PRO A 42 21.71 -5.50 27.43
N ASP A 43 20.78 -6.36 27.04
CA ASP A 43 21.02 -7.78 26.73
C ASP A 43 21.55 -8.00 25.30
N ASP A 44 21.53 -6.97 24.45
CA ASP A 44 22.08 -7.06 23.10
C ASP A 44 23.61 -7.05 23.12
N SER A 45 24.21 -7.69 22.13
CA SER A 45 25.66 -7.66 21.94
C SER A 45 26.03 -7.79 20.47
N ILE A 46 27.26 -7.41 20.15
CA ILE A 46 27.78 -7.49 18.78
C ILE A 46 29.16 -8.14 18.74
N SER A 47 29.52 -8.65 17.57
CA SER A 47 30.90 -8.97 17.18
C SER A 47 31.20 -8.32 15.84
N TRP A 48 32.30 -7.57 15.75
CA TRP A 48 32.79 -6.97 14.50
C TRP A 48 34.19 -7.48 14.14
N THR A 49 34.40 -7.81 12.87
CA THR A 49 35.68 -8.34 12.37
C THR A 49 36.48 -7.36 11.50
N GLY A 50 35.90 -6.21 11.15
CA GLY A 50 36.55 -5.21 10.30
C GLY A 50 37.36 -4.18 11.07
N GLY A 51 37.68 -3.07 10.41
CA GLY A 51 38.46 -1.98 10.99
C GLY A 51 37.72 -1.23 12.09
N CYS A 52 38.47 -0.59 12.99
CA CYS A 52 37.93 0.29 14.01
C CYS A 52 38.72 1.60 14.04
N LYS A 53 38.11 2.70 13.59
CA LYS A 53 38.75 4.02 13.53
C LYS A 53 38.01 4.97 14.46
N ASN A 54 38.75 5.64 15.33
CA ASN A 54 38.18 6.53 16.36
C ASN A 54 37.11 5.84 17.24
N GLY A 55 37.28 4.55 17.52
CA GLY A 55 36.33 3.75 18.30
C GLY A 55 35.08 3.30 17.52
N LEU A 56 34.93 3.67 16.24
CA LEU A 56 33.78 3.33 15.40
C LEU A 56 34.15 2.28 14.35
N ALA A 57 33.23 1.35 14.08
CA ALA A 57 33.39 0.33 13.06
C ALA A 57 33.53 0.97 11.66
N THR A 58 34.52 0.50 10.89
CA THR A 58 34.81 1.03 9.55
C THR A 58 35.42 -0.02 8.63
N GLY A 59 35.30 0.20 7.32
CA GLY A 59 35.84 -0.68 6.29
C GLY A 59 35.03 -1.95 6.12
N LYS A 60 35.61 -2.91 5.38
CA LYS A 60 34.96 -4.19 5.11
C LYS A 60 35.08 -5.12 6.32
N GLY A 61 34.00 -5.80 6.67
CA GLY A 61 34.01 -6.80 7.73
C GLY A 61 32.69 -7.53 7.87
N THR A 62 32.62 -8.35 8.90
CA THR A 62 31.40 -9.08 9.29
C THR A 62 30.93 -8.60 10.65
N LEU A 63 29.70 -8.12 10.69
CA LEU A 63 28.97 -7.80 11.92
C LEU A 63 28.01 -8.94 12.24
N ALA A 64 28.09 -9.48 13.46
CA ALA A 64 27.06 -10.34 14.01
C ALA A 64 26.36 -9.60 15.15
N TYR A 65 25.03 -9.49 15.09
CA TYR A 65 24.21 -8.86 16.12
C TYR A 65 23.41 -9.93 16.86
N TYR A 66 23.41 -9.83 18.19
CA TYR A 66 22.79 -10.77 19.10
C TYR A 66 21.79 -10.05 19.99
N THR A 67 20.61 -10.65 20.18
CA THR A 67 19.67 -10.28 21.23
C THR A 67 19.66 -11.38 22.28
N GLY A 68 20.16 -11.06 23.47
CA GLY A 68 20.54 -12.08 24.45
C GLY A 68 21.60 -13.02 23.86
N LYS A 69 21.29 -14.32 23.78
CA LYS A 69 22.20 -15.34 23.21
C LYS A 69 21.92 -15.65 21.73
N GLU A 70 20.81 -15.16 21.19
CA GLU A 70 20.40 -15.50 19.83
C GLU A 70 20.98 -14.52 18.83
N LYS A 71 21.63 -15.04 17.79
CA LYS A 71 22.12 -14.24 16.67
C LYS A 71 20.94 -13.90 15.77
N VAL A 72 20.50 -12.64 15.78
CA VAL A 72 19.32 -12.19 15.04
C VAL A 72 19.68 -11.63 13.65
N LEU A 73 20.92 -11.18 13.46
CA LEU A 73 21.39 -10.58 12.21
C LEU A 73 22.87 -10.88 11.97
N THR A 74 23.23 -11.12 10.71
CA THR A 74 24.62 -11.11 10.23
C THR A 74 24.71 -10.16 9.04
N TYR A 75 25.64 -9.21 9.10
CA TYR A 75 25.96 -8.31 8.00
C TYR A 75 27.38 -8.57 7.51
N LEU A 76 27.54 -8.69 6.20
CA LEU A 76 28.83 -8.75 5.51
C LEU A 76 28.91 -7.58 4.55
N GLY A 77 29.82 -6.64 4.78
CA GLY A 77 29.94 -5.50 3.89
C GLY A 77 30.76 -4.37 4.46
N MET A 78 30.55 -3.20 3.89
CA MET A 78 31.24 -1.96 4.25
C MET A 78 30.57 -1.29 5.46
N MET A 79 31.38 -0.73 6.34
CA MET A 79 30.93 0.17 7.40
C MET A 79 31.66 1.50 7.34
N GLN A 80 30.99 2.58 7.73
CA GLN A 80 31.58 3.89 7.86
C GLN A 80 31.00 4.57 9.10
N GLU A 81 31.89 5.06 9.98
CA GLU A 81 31.52 5.76 11.22
C GLU A 81 30.49 4.99 12.07
N GLY A 82 30.68 3.67 12.19
CA GLY A 82 29.81 2.80 12.98
C GLY A 82 28.49 2.44 12.29
N LYS A 83 28.23 2.92 11.07
CA LYS A 83 27.02 2.63 10.29
C LYS A 83 27.28 1.63 9.17
N ILE A 84 26.25 0.88 8.80
CA ILE A 84 26.22 0.07 7.59
C ILE A 84 26.09 1.03 6.38
N GLU A 85 27.10 1.04 5.52
CA GLU A 85 27.24 1.99 4.41
C GLU A 85 27.92 1.31 3.23
N GLY A 86 27.49 1.57 2.00
CA GLY A 86 28.05 0.97 0.80
C GLY A 86 27.53 -0.45 0.51
N GLU A 87 28.26 -1.21 -0.31
CA GLU A 87 27.85 -2.56 -0.70
C GLU A 87 27.90 -3.55 0.46
N GLY A 88 26.86 -4.37 0.58
CA GLY A 88 26.83 -5.44 1.56
C GLY A 88 25.69 -6.45 1.40
N GLN A 89 25.65 -7.38 2.36
CA GLN A 89 24.61 -8.39 2.52
C GLN A 89 24.18 -8.44 3.98
N VAL A 90 22.90 -8.24 4.25
CA VAL A 90 22.27 -8.50 5.56
C VAL A 90 21.53 -9.83 5.49
N ARG A 91 21.76 -10.71 6.45
CA ARG A 91 21.03 -11.97 6.65
C ARG A 91 20.35 -11.94 8.01
N LEU A 92 19.03 -12.07 8.01
CA LEU A 92 18.22 -12.14 9.23
C LEU A 92 18.06 -13.60 9.67
N ALA A 93 17.85 -13.83 10.96
CA ALA A 93 17.56 -15.15 11.50
C ALA A 93 16.29 -15.79 10.91
N SER A 94 15.36 -14.97 10.41
CA SER A 94 14.17 -15.40 9.66
C SER A 94 14.49 -16.05 8.30
N GLY A 95 15.74 -16.00 7.83
CA GLY A 95 16.15 -16.48 6.51
C GLY A 95 16.05 -15.42 5.41
N ILE A 96 15.52 -14.23 5.70
CA ILE A 96 15.51 -13.10 4.76
C ILE A 96 16.93 -12.61 4.51
N VAL A 97 17.29 -12.42 3.24
CA VAL A 97 18.58 -11.87 2.82
C VAL A 97 18.35 -10.58 2.04
N LYS A 98 19.02 -9.49 2.42
CA LYS A 98 19.04 -8.21 1.69
C LYS A 98 20.43 -7.97 1.16
N GLU A 99 20.55 -7.64 -0.12
CA GLU A 99 21.83 -7.44 -0.80
C GLU A 99 21.78 -6.20 -1.68
N GLY A 100 22.87 -5.45 -1.70
CA GLY A 100 23.05 -4.28 -2.55
C GLY A 100 23.72 -3.14 -1.79
N HIS A 101 23.43 -1.93 -2.24
CA HIS A 101 23.98 -0.72 -1.64
C HIS A 101 23.15 -0.29 -0.42
N PHE A 102 23.82 0.00 0.68
CA PHE A 102 23.21 0.49 1.91
C PHE A 102 23.61 1.95 2.17
N SER A 103 22.67 2.73 2.66
CA SER A 103 22.89 4.08 3.18
C SER A 103 22.14 4.20 4.51
N ASN A 104 22.86 4.63 5.55
CA ASN A 104 22.42 4.65 6.94
C ASN A 104 21.75 3.33 7.39
N GLY A 105 22.32 2.20 6.99
CA GLY A 105 21.80 0.86 7.32
C GLY A 105 20.53 0.44 6.59
N THR A 106 20.05 1.24 5.64
CA THR A 106 18.85 0.97 4.85
C THR A 106 19.25 0.69 3.40
N LEU A 107 18.59 -0.26 2.73
CA LEU A 107 18.87 -0.57 1.31
C LEU A 107 18.50 0.66 0.45
N ASN A 108 19.44 1.18 -0.32
CA ASN A 108 19.27 2.37 -1.16
C ASN A 108 19.96 2.18 -2.50
N GLY A 109 19.28 2.49 -3.60
CA GLY A 109 19.76 2.19 -4.93
C GLY A 109 19.43 0.75 -5.34
N HIS A 110 20.17 0.20 -6.30
CA HIS A 110 19.89 -1.15 -6.78
C HIS A 110 20.21 -2.22 -5.74
N GLY A 111 19.28 -3.14 -5.52
CA GLY A 111 19.45 -4.24 -4.60
C GLY A 111 18.46 -5.37 -4.84
N ARG A 112 18.52 -6.39 -3.97
CA ARG A 112 17.58 -7.49 -3.94
C ARG A 112 17.28 -7.94 -2.52
N ILE A 113 16.06 -8.38 -2.30
CA ILE A 113 15.61 -9.04 -1.08
C ILE A 113 15.15 -10.44 -1.44
N ILE A 114 15.65 -11.44 -0.72
CA ILE A 114 15.37 -12.85 -0.92
C ILE A 114 14.61 -13.34 0.31
N TYR A 115 13.45 -13.97 0.08
CA TYR A 115 12.54 -14.47 1.10
C TYR A 115 12.42 -15.99 1.03
N ASP A 116 11.83 -16.59 2.05
CA ASP A 116 11.47 -18.02 2.10
C ASP A 116 12.62 -18.96 1.70
N ASN A 117 13.83 -18.69 2.22
CA ASN A 117 15.04 -19.46 1.90
C ASN A 117 15.33 -19.57 0.39
N GLY A 118 15.03 -18.52 -0.38
CA GLY A 118 15.33 -18.45 -1.82
C GLY A 118 14.14 -18.70 -2.75
N ARG A 119 12.95 -19.05 -2.21
CA ARG A 119 11.77 -19.31 -3.07
C ARG A 119 11.19 -18.06 -3.71
N ARG A 120 11.41 -16.89 -3.10
CA ARG A 120 10.90 -15.61 -3.60
C ARG A 120 11.96 -14.52 -3.52
N LYS A 121 11.87 -13.57 -4.44
CA LYS A 121 12.84 -12.48 -4.59
C LYS A 121 12.15 -11.21 -5.07
N THR A 122 12.53 -10.09 -4.47
CA THR A 122 12.22 -8.73 -4.93
C THR A 122 13.53 -8.07 -5.35
N GLU A 123 13.57 -7.41 -6.51
CA GLU A 123 14.78 -6.76 -7.03
C GLU A 123 14.45 -5.47 -7.76
N GLY A 124 15.38 -4.52 -7.66
CA GLY A 124 15.23 -3.21 -8.27
C GLY A 124 15.88 -2.11 -7.49
N ASN A 125 15.46 -0.88 -7.79
CA ASN A 125 15.85 0.27 -7.02
C ASN A 125 15.08 0.37 -5.69
N PHE A 126 15.78 0.69 -4.60
CA PHE A 126 15.24 0.93 -3.27
C PHE A 126 15.51 2.38 -2.85
N GLU A 127 14.59 2.96 -2.09
CA GLU A 127 14.75 4.26 -1.45
C GLU A 127 14.31 4.10 0.01
N ASN A 128 15.24 4.32 0.95
CA ASN A 128 15.04 4.09 2.38
C ASN A 128 14.46 2.70 2.68
N GLY A 129 15.00 1.66 2.05
CA GLY A 129 14.58 0.27 2.25
C GLY A 129 13.28 -0.14 1.55
N LEU A 130 12.56 0.80 0.91
CA LEU A 130 11.33 0.52 0.17
C LEU A 130 11.62 0.35 -1.32
N LEU A 131 11.06 -0.67 -1.97
CA LEU A 131 11.16 -0.82 -3.42
C LEU A 131 10.51 0.40 -4.09
N THR A 132 11.15 0.92 -5.13
CA THR A 132 10.63 2.02 -5.94
C THR A 132 10.75 1.66 -7.43
N LEU A 133 10.38 2.61 -8.30
CA LEU A 133 10.54 2.45 -9.73
C LEU A 133 12.02 2.38 -10.12
N ASP A 134 12.33 1.70 -11.20
CA ASP A 134 13.67 1.70 -11.77
C ASP A 134 13.92 2.96 -12.62
N PRO A 135 15.17 3.37 -12.84
CA PRO A 135 15.49 4.27 -13.93
C PRO A 135 15.10 3.67 -15.30
N PRO A 136 14.59 4.46 -16.27
CA PRO A 136 14.41 5.91 -16.24
C PRO A 136 13.09 6.39 -15.60
N TYR A 137 12.19 5.47 -15.23
CA TYR A 137 10.86 5.81 -14.69
C TYR A 137 10.97 6.64 -13.40
N LEU A 138 11.87 6.26 -12.50
CA LEU A 138 12.11 7.00 -11.26
C LEU A 138 12.47 8.48 -11.51
N ARG A 139 13.32 8.75 -12.51
CA ARG A 139 13.70 10.12 -12.89
C ARG A 139 12.54 10.93 -13.48
N ARG A 140 11.45 10.27 -13.87
CA ARG A 140 10.25 10.89 -14.42
C ARG A 140 9.09 10.94 -13.43
N LEU A 141 9.22 10.28 -12.28
CA LEU A 141 8.23 10.33 -11.23
C LEU A 141 8.28 11.71 -10.57
N SER A 142 7.23 12.50 -10.78
CA SER A 142 7.12 13.87 -10.26
C SER A 142 6.32 13.89 -8.95
N ASN A 143 6.67 14.79 -8.04
CA ASN A 143 5.87 15.14 -6.87
C ASN A 143 5.13 16.45 -7.15
N ASN A 144 3.82 16.47 -6.91
CA ASN A 144 2.97 17.61 -7.23
C ASN A 144 2.13 17.98 -6.01
N GLU A 145 2.53 18.99 -5.28
CA GLU A 145 1.74 19.53 -4.17
C GLU A 145 0.52 20.27 -4.70
N ILE A 146 -0.60 20.18 -3.98
CA ILE A 146 -1.80 20.96 -4.26
C ILE A 146 -1.97 22.05 -3.22
N ALA A 147 -2.61 23.16 -3.60
CA ALA A 147 -2.79 24.33 -2.73
C ALA A 147 -3.83 24.14 -1.61
N ILE A 148 -4.30 22.91 -1.38
CA ILE A 148 -5.26 22.57 -0.32
C ILE A 148 -4.48 22.00 0.86
N ALA A 149 -4.63 22.61 2.03
CA ALA A 149 -4.06 22.11 3.26
C ALA A 149 -4.84 20.90 3.80
N ASP A 150 -4.14 19.91 4.34
CA ASP A 150 -4.75 18.74 4.96
C ASP A 150 -5.25 19.02 6.38
N THR A 151 -6.35 19.78 6.48
CA THR A 151 -6.97 20.08 7.78
C THR A 151 -7.80 18.90 8.32
N ALA A 152 -8.19 17.98 7.44
CA ALA A 152 -9.07 16.87 7.77
C ALA A 152 -8.32 15.53 7.95
N ARG A 153 -6.97 15.55 7.87
CA ARG A 153 -6.08 14.38 7.89
C ARG A 153 -6.53 13.32 6.88
N MET A 154 -6.66 13.72 5.62
CA MET A 154 -6.96 12.86 4.47
C MET A 154 -5.76 12.00 4.06
N TYR A 155 -4.55 12.42 4.44
CA TYR A 155 -3.34 11.63 4.29
C TYR A 155 -2.62 11.49 5.63
N VAL A 156 -2.05 10.30 5.87
CA VAL A 156 -1.17 10.04 7.01
C VAL A 156 0.06 9.27 6.55
N GLY A 157 1.06 9.21 7.42
CA GLY A 157 2.37 8.61 7.12
C GLY A 157 3.43 9.64 6.72
N ASP A 158 3.12 10.92 6.88
CA ASP A 158 3.95 12.11 6.62
C ASP A 158 4.24 12.91 7.92
N GLY A 159 4.02 12.30 9.08
CA GLY A 159 4.22 12.93 10.39
C GLY A 159 3.17 14.01 10.69
N ASP A 160 3.64 15.23 10.93
CA ASP A 160 2.81 16.43 11.14
C ASP A 160 2.61 17.23 9.84
N GLY A 161 2.93 16.63 8.69
CA GLY A 161 2.68 17.18 7.37
C GLY A 161 1.22 17.61 7.20
N LYS A 162 1.02 18.71 6.48
CA LYS A 162 -0.30 19.22 6.09
C LYS A 162 -0.39 19.47 4.58
N THR A 163 0.59 19.00 3.84
CA THR A 163 0.67 19.22 2.40
C THR A 163 0.13 18.00 1.68
N LEU A 164 -0.96 18.18 0.95
CA LEU A 164 -1.48 17.16 0.06
C LEU A 164 -0.74 17.22 -1.28
N PHE A 165 -0.52 16.07 -1.88
CA PHE A 165 0.22 15.94 -3.12
C PHE A 165 -0.27 14.76 -3.96
N TYR A 166 0.16 14.70 -5.21
CA TYR A 166 0.06 13.49 -6.01
C TYR A 166 1.39 13.20 -6.70
N LYS A 167 1.72 11.92 -6.82
CA LYS A 167 2.81 11.46 -7.68
C LYS A 167 2.29 11.28 -9.10
N ALA A 168 3.05 11.71 -10.09
CA ALA A 168 2.70 11.52 -11.49
C ALA A 168 3.88 10.96 -12.29
N LEU A 169 3.63 9.83 -12.98
CA LEU A 169 4.54 9.21 -13.94
C LEU A 169 3.92 9.37 -15.32
N VAL A 170 4.42 10.35 -16.09
CA VAL A 170 3.76 10.81 -17.33
C VAL A 170 4.67 10.58 -18.55
N PRO A 171 4.22 9.80 -19.56
CA PRO A 171 4.90 9.66 -20.85
C PRO A 171 5.03 11.00 -21.60
N LYS A 172 6.08 11.17 -22.40
CA LYS A 172 6.39 12.46 -23.04
C LYS A 172 5.43 12.86 -24.18
N LYS A 173 4.89 11.88 -24.91
CA LYS A 173 4.03 12.11 -26.08
C LYS A 173 3.01 10.97 -26.20
N ASN A 174 1.92 11.22 -26.91
CA ASN A 174 0.89 10.23 -27.27
C ASN A 174 0.26 9.51 -26.06
N ILE A 175 -0.13 10.27 -25.03
CA ILE A 175 -0.78 9.73 -23.84
C ILE A 175 -2.11 9.08 -24.26
N LYS A 176 -2.17 7.75 -24.19
CA LYS A 176 -3.35 6.96 -24.58
C LYS A 176 -4.46 7.07 -23.55
N GLY A 177 -4.11 7.25 -22.28
CA GLY A 177 -5.02 7.43 -21.18
C GLY A 177 -4.30 7.61 -19.86
N VAL A 178 -5.07 7.58 -18.78
CA VAL A 178 -4.59 7.81 -17.42
C VAL A 178 -5.07 6.67 -16.53
N LEU A 179 -4.16 6.09 -15.76
CA LEU A 179 -4.46 5.17 -14.66
C LEU A 179 -4.29 5.93 -13.35
N VAL A 180 -5.38 6.09 -12.60
CA VAL A 180 -5.34 6.62 -11.23
C VAL A 180 -5.31 5.44 -10.26
N LEU A 181 -4.31 5.38 -9.40
CA LEU A 181 -4.19 4.34 -8.36
C LEU A 181 -4.42 4.95 -6.98
N ILE A 182 -5.50 4.57 -6.31
CA ILE A 182 -5.91 5.10 -5.01
C ILE A 182 -5.38 4.18 -3.89
N PRO A 183 -4.64 4.73 -2.90
CA PRO A 183 -4.16 3.97 -1.75
C PRO A 183 -5.26 3.33 -0.90
N GLY A 184 -4.90 2.21 -0.26
CA GLY A 184 -5.68 1.66 0.85
C GLY A 184 -5.54 2.50 2.12
N THR A 185 -6.36 2.20 3.14
CA THR A 185 -6.27 2.87 4.45
C THR A 185 -4.87 2.72 5.03
N TRP A 186 -4.24 3.83 5.42
CA TRP A 186 -2.87 3.94 5.96
C TRP A 186 -1.74 3.55 4.99
N GLU A 187 -2.05 3.22 3.74
CA GLU A 187 -1.03 2.97 2.74
C GLU A 187 -0.39 4.29 2.28
N THR A 188 0.93 4.41 2.40
CA THR A 188 1.63 5.59 1.91
C THR A 188 1.78 5.55 0.39
N VAL A 189 1.85 6.72 -0.25
CA VAL A 189 2.06 6.82 -1.70
C VAL A 189 3.34 6.10 -2.17
N PRO A 190 4.49 6.21 -1.48
CA PRO A 190 5.66 5.39 -1.82
C PRO A 190 5.40 3.89 -1.74
N HIS A 191 4.68 3.42 -0.72
CA HIS A 191 4.37 1.99 -0.58
C HIS A 191 3.50 1.47 -1.73
N LEU A 192 2.48 2.23 -2.13
CA LEU A 192 1.65 1.90 -3.29
C LEU A 192 2.51 1.79 -4.56
N ILE A 193 3.35 2.80 -4.83
CA ILE A 193 4.18 2.86 -6.04
C ILE A 193 5.15 1.68 -6.09
N GLY A 194 5.81 1.37 -4.98
CA GLY A 194 6.70 0.22 -4.87
C GLY A 194 5.95 -1.10 -5.08
N SER A 195 4.77 -1.24 -4.47
CA SER A 195 3.95 -2.46 -4.55
C SER A 195 3.43 -2.69 -5.97
N ASN A 196 3.27 -1.61 -6.73
CA ASN A 196 2.79 -1.60 -8.10
C ASN A 196 3.90 -1.25 -9.10
N LYS A 197 5.17 -1.48 -8.77
CA LYS A 197 6.31 -1.15 -9.64
C LYS A 197 6.11 -1.64 -11.08
N ALA A 198 5.78 -2.93 -11.25
CA ALA A 198 5.57 -3.52 -12.56
C ALA A 198 4.39 -2.88 -13.31
N LEU A 199 3.26 -2.67 -12.63
CA LEU A 199 2.07 -2.04 -13.22
C LEU A 199 2.35 -0.60 -13.66
N CYS A 200 3.01 0.19 -12.81
CA CYS A 200 3.37 1.58 -13.11
C CYS A 200 4.31 1.68 -14.32
N GLN A 201 5.35 0.83 -14.38
CA GLN A 201 6.32 0.85 -15.46
C GLN A 201 5.72 0.37 -16.79
N LEU A 202 4.95 -0.72 -16.77
CA LEU A 202 4.27 -1.21 -17.97
C LEU A 202 3.20 -0.22 -18.48
N ALA A 203 2.46 0.44 -17.57
CA ALA A 203 1.55 1.52 -17.95
C ALA A 203 2.30 2.62 -18.70
N PHE A 204 3.42 3.09 -18.16
CA PHE A 204 4.25 4.11 -18.80
C PHE A 204 4.75 3.67 -20.19
N ASP A 205 5.25 2.43 -20.31
CA ASP A 205 5.75 1.89 -21.58
C ASP A 205 4.65 1.78 -22.65
N HIS A 206 3.40 1.56 -22.22
CA HIS A 206 2.22 1.58 -23.08
C HIS A 206 1.61 2.98 -23.29
N ASN A 207 2.32 4.04 -22.91
CA ASN A 207 1.90 5.44 -23.00
C ASN A 207 0.65 5.78 -22.17
N ILE A 208 0.49 5.14 -21.02
CA ILE A 208 -0.54 5.46 -20.03
C ILE A 208 0.12 6.28 -18.91
N ALA A 209 -0.44 7.44 -18.60
CA ALA A 209 0.01 8.23 -17.45
C ALA A 209 -0.47 7.59 -16.14
N VAL A 210 0.36 7.56 -15.12
CA VAL A 210 -0.03 7.03 -13.80
C VAL A 210 -0.07 8.17 -12.78
N ILE A 211 -1.20 8.29 -12.07
CA ILE A 211 -1.44 9.29 -11.02
C ILE A 211 -1.73 8.58 -9.71
N VAL A 212 -1.01 8.95 -8.64
CA VAL A 212 -1.20 8.41 -7.29
C VAL A 212 -1.43 9.55 -6.31
N PRO A 213 -2.67 9.77 -5.83
CA PRO A 213 -2.98 10.85 -4.89
C PRO A 213 -2.57 10.50 -3.46
N SER A 214 -2.21 11.50 -2.66
CA SER A 214 -2.05 11.39 -1.21
C SER A 214 -3.44 11.36 -0.54
N LEU A 215 -4.10 10.20 -0.60
CA LEU A 215 -5.41 9.95 0.00
C LEU A 215 -5.42 8.52 0.54
N ASN A 216 -5.34 8.35 1.86
CA ASN A 216 -5.26 7.04 2.51
C ASN A 216 -6.05 6.96 3.83
N GLN A 217 -7.07 7.80 3.95
CA GLN A 217 -7.96 7.90 5.12
C GLN A 217 -9.42 7.96 4.66
N ARG A 218 -10.32 7.72 5.63
CA ARG A 218 -11.79 7.56 5.50
C ARG A 218 -12.21 6.14 5.13
N PHE A 219 -13.35 5.73 5.70
CA PHE A 219 -14.09 4.52 5.32
C PHE A 219 -15.27 4.79 4.38
N ILE A 220 -15.51 6.05 4.01
CA ILE A 220 -16.58 6.45 3.09
C ILE A 220 -16.07 7.46 2.07
N MET A 221 -16.67 7.46 0.88
CA MET A 221 -16.49 8.52 -0.10
C MET A 221 -17.57 9.58 0.10
N ASP A 222 -17.29 10.54 0.98
CA ASP A 222 -18.11 11.74 1.18
C ASP A 222 -17.72 12.86 0.20
N ASP A 223 -18.41 14.00 0.28
CA ASP A 223 -18.13 15.15 -0.61
C ASP A 223 -16.71 15.70 -0.47
N GLN A 224 -16.07 15.57 0.70
CA GLN A 224 -14.69 16.00 0.89
C GLN A 224 -13.74 15.10 0.11
N VAL A 225 -13.93 13.78 0.17
CA VAL A 225 -13.15 12.81 -0.59
C VAL A 225 -13.33 13.00 -2.10
N VAL A 226 -14.57 13.18 -2.56
CA VAL A 226 -14.87 13.42 -3.99
C VAL A 226 -14.21 14.72 -4.47
N THR A 227 -14.36 15.81 -3.72
CA THR A 227 -13.77 17.12 -4.06
C THR A 227 -12.24 17.04 -4.12
N LEU A 228 -11.63 16.34 -3.16
CA LEU A 228 -10.19 16.18 -3.13
C LEU A 228 -9.68 15.36 -4.33
N LEU A 229 -10.36 14.25 -4.65
CA LEU A 229 -9.99 13.43 -5.82
C LEU A 229 -10.16 14.21 -7.13
N ASN A 230 -11.26 14.98 -7.28
CA ASN A 230 -11.45 15.89 -8.40
C ASN A 230 -10.32 16.92 -8.50
N THR A 231 -9.85 17.44 -7.37
CA THR A 231 -8.73 18.40 -7.34
C THR A 231 -7.45 17.78 -7.86
N PHE A 232 -7.07 16.60 -7.38
CA PHE A 232 -5.88 15.89 -7.86
C PHE A 232 -5.96 15.60 -9.37
N ILE A 233 -7.10 15.08 -9.83
CA ILE A 233 -7.32 14.77 -11.25
C ILE A 233 -7.27 16.06 -12.09
N GLY A 234 -7.93 17.13 -11.65
CA GLY A 234 -7.96 18.40 -12.36
C GLY A 234 -6.60 19.06 -12.49
N GLU A 235 -5.82 19.06 -11.41
CA GLU A 235 -4.45 19.54 -11.42
C GLU A 235 -3.56 18.72 -12.35
N ALA A 236 -3.70 17.39 -12.35
CA ALA A 236 -2.96 16.52 -13.26
C ALA A 236 -3.35 16.77 -14.73
N ILE A 237 -4.64 16.88 -15.05
CA ILE A 237 -5.13 17.22 -16.39
C ILE A 237 -4.53 18.54 -16.85
N ARG A 238 -4.62 19.59 -16.04
CA ARG A 238 -4.14 20.94 -16.36
C ARG A 238 -2.62 20.97 -16.54
N LYS A 239 -1.87 20.36 -15.62
CA LYS A 239 -0.40 20.41 -15.61
C LYS A 239 0.23 19.59 -16.74
N TYR A 240 -0.35 18.44 -17.06
CA TYR A 240 0.25 17.48 -18.00
C TYR A 240 -0.50 17.35 -19.34
N GLY A 241 -1.62 18.06 -19.52
CA GLY A 241 -2.43 17.96 -20.73
C GLY A 241 -3.07 16.58 -20.90
N LEU A 242 -3.53 15.96 -19.81
CA LEU A 242 -4.07 14.59 -19.85
C LEU A 242 -5.45 14.52 -20.53
N PRO A 243 -5.77 13.45 -21.26
CA PRO A 243 -7.06 13.28 -21.94
C PRO A 243 -8.19 13.03 -20.93
N LYS A 244 -9.07 14.03 -20.74
CA LYS A 244 -10.17 14.02 -19.76
C LYS A 244 -11.13 12.82 -19.90
N ASP A 245 -11.24 12.25 -21.09
CA ASP A 245 -12.20 11.19 -21.46
C ASP A 245 -11.61 9.77 -21.42
N ARG A 246 -10.36 9.60 -20.98
CA ARG A 246 -9.61 8.33 -21.04
C ARG A 246 -8.96 7.97 -19.71
N PHE A 247 -9.79 7.88 -18.68
CA PHE A 247 -9.36 7.57 -17.31
C PHE A 247 -9.78 6.16 -16.90
N ILE A 248 -8.88 5.43 -16.25
CA ILE A 248 -9.16 4.21 -15.48
C ILE A 248 -8.89 4.54 -14.02
N LEU A 249 -9.83 4.18 -13.15
CA LEU A 249 -9.67 4.31 -11.70
C LEU A 249 -9.45 2.94 -11.09
N GLY A 250 -8.36 2.78 -10.35
CA GLY A 250 -8.04 1.57 -9.63
C GLY A 250 -7.66 1.88 -8.18
N GLY A 251 -7.88 0.94 -7.28
CA GLY A 251 -7.46 1.11 -5.90
C GLY A 251 -7.51 -0.19 -5.12
N TRP A 252 -6.76 -0.24 -4.02
CA TRP A 252 -6.71 -1.38 -3.11
C TRP A 252 -7.41 -1.07 -1.81
N SER A 253 -8.10 -2.05 -1.23
CA SER A 253 -8.83 -1.88 0.02
C SER A 253 -9.83 -0.71 -0.10
N MET A 254 -9.78 0.27 0.80
CA MET A 254 -10.62 1.47 0.69
C MET A 254 -10.45 2.24 -0.63
N GLY A 255 -9.26 2.25 -1.23
CA GLY A 255 -9.07 2.80 -2.58
C GLY A 255 -9.88 2.06 -3.64
N GLY A 256 -10.13 0.76 -3.45
CA GLY A 256 -10.99 -0.05 -4.30
C GLY A 256 -12.46 0.35 -4.19
N LEU A 257 -12.97 0.53 -2.96
CA LEU A 257 -14.30 1.12 -2.74
C LEU A 257 -14.41 2.51 -3.38
N PHE A 258 -13.41 3.37 -3.17
CA PHE A 258 -13.41 4.72 -3.72
C PHE A 258 -13.41 4.73 -5.24
N SER A 259 -12.70 3.80 -5.89
CA SER A 259 -12.72 3.65 -7.35
C SER A 259 -14.12 3.28 -7.86
N VAL A 260 -14.80 2.36 -7.17
CA VAL A 260 -16.18 1.93 -7.48
C VAL A 260 -17.18 3.07 -7.25
N ARG A 261 -17.16 3.68 -6.06
CA ARG A 261 -18.06 4.80 -5.71
C ARG A 261 -17.89 5.98 -6.63
N TYR A 262 -16.66 6.33 -7.02
CA TYR A 262 -16.45 7.44 -7.95
C TYR A 262 -17.09 7.16 -9.31
N GLY A 263 -16.95 5.94 -9.83
CA GLY A 263 -17.59 5.55 -11.09
C GLY A 263 -19.12 5.55 -11.02
N GLU A 264 -19.68 5.06 -9.91
CA GLU A 264 -21.13 5.10 -9.66
C GLU A 264 -21.64 6.54 -9.60
N LEU A 265 -20.96 7.42 -8.85
CA LEU A 265 -21.29 8.83 -8.76
C LEU A 265 -21.17 9.52 -10.12
N ALA A 266 -20.17 9.19 -10.93
CA ALA A 266 -19.98 9.77 -12.25
C ALA A 266 -21.11 9.44 -13.23
N VAL A 267 -21.77 8.29 -13.05
CA VAL A 267 -22.96 7.89 -13.83
C VAL A 267 -24.24 8.46 -13.23
N ALA A 268 -24.41 8.37 -11.91
CA ALA A 268 -25.62 8.77 -11.20
C ALA A 268 -25.81 10.30 -11.16
N ASP A 269 -24.72 11.04 -10.97
CA ASP A 269 -24.70 12.51 -10.88
C ASP A 269 -23.38 13.05 -11.46
N PRO A 270 -23.30 13.18 -12.80
CA PRO A 270 -22.08 13.61 -13.49
C PRO A 270 -21.53 14.97 -13.02
N GLY A 271 -22.35 15.82 -12.40
CA GLY A 271 -21.92 17.12 -11.88
C GLY A 271 -21.00 17.03 -10.65
N ARG A 272 -21.03 15.90 -9.93
CA ARG A 272 -20.20 15.69 -8.72
C ARG A 272 -18.78 15.23 -9.02
N THR A 273 -18.53 14.67 -10.20
CA THR A 273 -17.23 14.13 -10.58
C THR A 273 -16.62 14.92 -11.73
N LEU A 274 -15.30 15.01 -11.76
CA LEU A 274 -14.60 15.73 -12.83
C LEU A 274 -14.56 14.91 -14.13
N ILE A 275 -14.47 13.57 -14.02
CA ILE A 275 -14.37 12.66 -15.15
C ILE A 275 -15.34 11.49 -14.98
N VAL A 276 -15.73 10.87 -16.10
CA VAL A 276 -16.40 9.56 -16.09
C VAL A 276 -15.33 8.51 -16.45
N PRO A 277 -14.98 7.58 -15.54
CA PRO A 277 -13.99 6.56 -15.85
C PRO A 277 -14.47 5.69 -17.03
N ARG A 278 -13.53 5.18 -17.83
CA ARG A 278 -13.80 4.20 -18.89
C ARG A 278 -13.89 2.78 -18.35
N ALA A 279 -13.21 2.51 -17.23
CA ALA A 279 -13.30 1.27 -16.49
C ALA A 279 -12.83 1.46 -15.05
N ILE A 280 -13.18 0.50 -14.19
CA ILE A 280 -12.85 0.49 -12.76
C ILE A 280 -12.07 -0.79 -12.42
N ILE A 281 -11.05 -0.65 -11.59
CA ILE A 281 -10.32 -1.77 -10.98
C ILE A 281 -10.54 -1.72 -9.47
N ASN A 282 -11.14 -2.77 -8.91
CA ASN A 282 -11.29 -2.94 -7.47
C ASN A 282 -10.33 -4.02 -6.98
N VAL A 283 -9.32 -3.68 -6.19
CA VAL A 283 -8.36 -4.65 -5.64
C VAL A 283 -8.72 -4.90 -4.18
N ASP A 284 -9.41 -6.00 -3.93
CA ASP A 284 -9.83 -6.41 -2.58
C ASP A 284 -10.47 -5.28 -1.72
N GLY A 285 -11.25 -4.39 -2.34
CA GLY A 285 -11.97 -3.33 -1.63
C GLY A 285 -13.33 -3.78 -1.09
N PRO A 286 -13.73 -3.34 0.12
CA PRO A 286 -15.05 -3.66 0.67
C PRO A 286 -16.14 -3.02 -0.19
N MET A 287 -17.20 -3.76 -0.52
CA MET A 287 -18.28 -3.25 -1.36
C MET A 287 -19.53 -2.89 -0.56
N ASP A 288 -19.80 -3.62 0.54
CA ASP A 288 -20.92 -3.37 1.44
C ASP A 288 -20.43 -2.89 2.82
N LEU A 289 -20.74 -1.64 3.16
CA LEU A 289 -20.33 -1.04 4.44
C LEU A 289 -21.16 -1.54 5.62
N GLU A 290 -22.37 -2.06 5.41
CA GLU A 290 -23.14 -2.74 6.45
C GLU A 290 -22.39 -4.02 6.86
N THR A 291 -21.97 -4.82 5.90
CA THR A 291 -21.14 -6.00 6.14
C THR A 291 -19.82 -5.64 6.81
N LEU A 292 -19.11 -4.62 6.32
CA LEU A 292 -17.86 -4.15 6.94
C LEU A 292 -18.07 -3.68 8.39
N TYR A 293 -19.18 -3.00 8.69
CA TYR A 293 -19.52 -2.60 10.06
C TYR A 293 -19.69 -3.82 10.95
N HIS A 294 -20.50 -4.80 10.57
CA HIS A 294 -20.71 -6.00 11.39
C HIS A 294 -19.42 -6.82 11.57
N ASN A 295 -18.59 -6.93 10.53
CA ASN A 295 -17.30 -7.60 10.61
C ASN A 295 -16.34 -6.88 11.58
N SER A 296 -16.33 -5.55 11.53
CA SER A 296 -15.55 -4.70 12.44
C SER A 296 -16.06 -4.82 13.87
N GLU A 297 -17.37 -4.84 14.06
CA GLU A 297 -17.99 -4.98 15.38
C GLU A 297 -17.66 -6.34 16.02
N ARG A 298 -17.79 -7.45 15.26
CA ARG A 298 -17.40 -8.79 15.72
C ARG A 298 -15.92 -8.84 16.09
N SER A 299 -15.06 -8.29 15.24
CA SER A 299 -13.61 -8.24 15.47
C SER A 299 -13.26 -7.41 16.73
N PHE A 300 -13.92 -6.27 16.92
CA PHE A 300 -13.73 -5.40 18.07
C PHE A 300 -14.21 -6.07 19.36
N LYS A 301 -15.37 -6.76 19.34
CA LYS A 301 -15.88 -7.53 20.49
C LYS A 301 -14.91 -8.65 20.90
N LYS A 302 -14.31 -9.34 19.92
CA LYS A 302 -13.32 -10.41 20.16
C LYS A 302 -12.01 -9.87 20.72
N ASN A 303 -11.53 -8.74 20.21
CA ASN A 303 -10.31 -8.09 20.69
C ASN A 303 -10.36 -6.56 20.53
N PRO A 304 -10.75 -5.83 21.60
CA PRO A 304 -10.85 -4.37 21.56
C PRO A 304 -9.52 -3.63 21.37
N ALA A 305 -8.38 -4.33 21.53
CA ALA A 305 -7.05 -3.75 21.35
C ALA A 305 -6.63 -3.70 19.86
N LEU A 306 -7.40 -4.30 18.94
CA LEU A 306 -7.09 -4.23 17.51
C LEU A 306 -7.32 -2.80 16.97
N PRO A 307 -6.31 -2.20 16.31
CA PRO A 307 -6.40 -0.81 15.87
C PRO A 307 -7.42 -0.60 14.74
N GLU A 308 -7.48 -1.50 13.77
CA GLU A 308 -8.32 -1.37 12.58
C GLU A 308 -9.82 -1.44 12.88
N PRO A 309 -10.36 -2.45 13.60
CA PRO A 309 -11.77 -2.45 13.99
C PRO A 309 -12.14 -1.22 14.81
N LYS A 310 -11.29 -0.79 15.75
CA LYS A 310 -11.52 0.41 16.55
C LYS A 310 -11.61 1.67 15.68
N TYR A 311 -10.69 1.81 14.72
CA TYR A 311 -10.70 2.93 13.78
C TYR A 311 -11.95 2.91 12.89
N ALA A 312 -12.32 1.75 12.33
CA ALA A 312 -13.54 1.60 11.52
C ALA A 312 -14.82 2.00 12.29
N MET A 313 -14.99 1.49 13.52
CA MET A 313 -16.14 1.84 14.36
C MET A 313 -16.21 3.35 14.66
N ASN A 314 -15.07 4.00 14.88
CA ASN A 314 -15.02 5.45 15.10
C ASN A 314 -15.37 6.24 13.84
N GLU A 315 -14.87 5.83 12.68
CA GLU A 315 -15.18 6.47 11.39
C GLU A 315 -16.66 6.35 11.05
N PHE A 316 -17.25 5.14 11.19
CA PHE A 316 -18.69 4.95 10.97
C PHE A 316 -19.53 5.81 11.92
N LYS A 317 -19.19 5.83 13.21
CA LYS A 317 -19.86 6.70 14.18
C LYS A 317 -19.75 8.18 13.80
N LYS A 318 -18.59 8.63 13.34
CA LYS A 318 -18.33 10.04 13.04
C LYS A 318 -18.99 10.50 11.74
N TYR A 319 -18.90 9.71 10.68
CA TYR A 319 -19.27 10.14 9.32
C TYR A 319 -20.60 9.56 8.83
N ILE A 320 -21.00 8.38 9.30
CA ILE A 320 -22.33 7.84 9.02
C ILE A 320 -23.33 8.27 10.10
N GLY A 321 -22.91 8.28 11.37
CA GLY A 321 -23.71 8.80 12.48
C GLY A 321 -24.65 7.80 13.14
N GLY A 322 -24.47 6.49 12.91
CA GLY A 322 -25.28 5.43 13.50
C GLY A 322 -24.85 4.03 13.07
N THR A 323 -25.57 3.00 13.53
CA THR A 323 -25.37 1.61 13.11
C THR A 323 -26.17 1.33 11.83
N PRO A 324 -25.91 0.22 11.12
CA PRO A 324 -26.72 -0.16 9.97
C PRO A 324 -28.22 -0.29 10.29
N GLU A 325 -28.56 -0.74 11.50
CA GLU A 325 -29.95 -0.83 11.95
C GLU A 325 -30.60 0.55 12.16
N SER A 326 -29.83 1.54 12.61
CA SER A 326 -30.39 2.87 12.93
C SER A 326 -30.42 3.82 11.73
N VAL A 327 -29.51 3.67 10.77
CA VAL A 327 -29.40 4.53 9.58
C VAL A 327 -29.10 3.73 8.30
N PRO A 328 -29.92 2.72 7.95
CA PRO A 328 -29.62 1.79 6.85
C PRO A 328 -29.42 2.50 5.50
N GLU A 329 -30.16 3.58 5.25
CA GLU A 329 -30.04 4.37 4.01
C GLU A 329 -28.65 4.99 3.83
N LYS A 330 -27.97 5.37 4.92
CA LYS A 330 -26.63 5.97 4.82
C LYS A 330 -25.57 4.93 4.50
N TYR A 331 -25.67 3.73 5.08
CA TYR A 331 -24.79 2.62 4.72
C TYR A 331 -24.96 2.25 3.26
N ARG A 332 -26.21 2.16 2.78
CA ARG A 332 -26.50 1.97 1.35
C ARG A 332 -25.96 3.10 0.49
N ALA A 333 -26.10 4.36 0.91
CA ALA A 333 -25.60 5.51 0.14
C ALA A 333 -24.08 5.56 0.00
N TYR A 334 -23.30 4.99 0.92
CA TYR A 334 -21.83 4.99 0.87
C TYR A 334 -21.22 3.67 0.40
N SER A 335 -22.00 2.61 0.29
CA SER A 335 -21.58 1.31 -0.23
C SER A 335 -21.55 1.29 -1.75
N GLY A 336 -20.62 0.55 -2.35
CA GLY A 336 -20.62 0.29 -3.80
C GLY A 336 -21.69 -0.75 -4.16
N PHE A 337 -21.87 -1.73 -3.29
CA PHE A 337 -22.92 -2.73 -3.40
C PHE A 337 -23.60 -2.90 -2.05
N SER A 338 -24.91 -3.13 -2.06
CA SER A 338 -25.65 -3.42 -0.83
C SER A 338 -26.38 -4.73 -0.99
N ARG A 339 -25.94 -5.76 -0.26
CA ARG A 339 -26.54 -7.09 -0.28
C ARG A 339 -27.99 -7.06 0.22
N SER A 340 -28.31 -6.15 1.13
CA SER A 340 -29.64 -5.93 1.67
C SER A 340 -30.61 -5.24 0.68
N ALA A 341 -30.12 -4.75 -0.46
CA ALA A 341 -30.93 -4.15 -1.52
C ALA A 341 -31.13 -5.12 -2.68
N GLU A 342 -32.38 -5.30 -3.12
CA GLU A 342 -32.74 -6.22 -4.21
C GLU A 342 -32.05 -5.86 -5.54
N ASP A 343 -31.87 -4.56 -5.81
CA ASP A 343 -31.18 -4.04 -6.99
C ASP A 343 -29.66 -3.84 -6.77
N GLY A 344 -29.12 -4.32 -5.65
CA GLY A 344 -27.73 -4.14 -5.25
C GLY A 344 -27.34 -2.71 -4.86
N GLY A 345 -28.31 -1.79 -4.74
CA GLY A 345 -28.06 -0.40 -4.33
C GLY A 345 -27.33 0.40 -5.42
N ASN A 346 -26.15 0.94 -5.10
CA ASN A 346 -25.40 1.77 -6.04
C ASN A 346 -24.80 1.00 -7.22
N ALA A 347 -24.64 -0.32 -7.10
CA ALA A 347 -24.07 -1.16 -8.15
C ALA A 347 -24.82 -1.02 -9.48
N ARG A 348 -26.13 -0.75 -9.48
CA ARG A 348 -26.93 -0.52 -10.70
C ARG A 348 -26.38 0.57 -11.63
N TYR A 349 -25.63 1.54 -11.10
CA TYR A 349 -25.01 2.58 -11.93
C TYR A 349 -23.80 2.07 -12.71
N LEU A 350 -23.36 0.83 -12.48
CA LEU A 350 -22.26 0.18 -13.17
C LEU A 350 -22.72 -0.85 -14.20
N ASP A 351 -24.02 -0.95 -14.51
CA ASP A 351 -24.57 -1.94 -15.46
C ASP A 351 -23.97 -1.87 -16.88
N LYS A 352 -23.32 -0.73 -17.22
CA LYS A 352 -22.60 -0.54 -18.49
C LYS A 352 -21.12 -0.22 -18.31
N MET A 353 -20.66 -0.04 -17.07
CA MET A 353 -19.29 0.34 -16.76
C MET A 353 -18.42 -0.92 -16.68
N PRO A 354 -17.37 -1.07 -17.50
CA PRO A 354 -16.41 -2.15 -17.32
C PRO A 354 -15.78 -2.10 -15.94
N ILE A 355 -15.80 -3.24 -15.23
CA ILE A 355 -15.27 -3.34 -13.89
C ILE A 355 -14.54 -4.67 -13.72
N ARG A 356 -13.34 -4.62 -13.15
CA ARG A 356 -12.59 -5.81 -12.78
C ARG A 356 -12.23 -5.78 -11.31
N THR A 357 -12.72 -6.77 -10.59
CA THR A 357 -12.45 -6.97 -9.17
C THR A 357 -11.47 -8.10 -8.97
N TYR A 358 -10.39 -7.86 -8.21
CA TYR A 358 -9.39 -8.84 -7.84
C TYR A 358 -9.55 -9.22 -6.37
N ASN A 359 -9.50 -10.51 -6.05
CA ASN A 359 -9.45 -11.00 -4.68
C ASN A 359 -8.63 -12.31 -4.61
N ASP A 360 -7.82 -12.50 -3.58
CA ASP A 360 -7.18 -13.79 -3.29
C ASP A 360 -8.09 -14.57 -2.33
N VAL A 361 -8.98 -15.40 -2.89
CA VAL A 361 -10.00 -16.13 -2.11
C VAL A 361 -9.37 -17.37 -1.46
N ASP A 362 -8.52 -17.16 -0.45
CA ASP A 362 -7.82 -18.20 0.31
C ASP A 362 -8.39 -18.33 1.73
N VAL A 363 -9.53 -19.02 1.84
CA VAL A 363 -10.27 -19.19 3.10
C VAL A 363 -9.42 -19.87 4.17
N ASN A 364 -8.63 -20.89 3.79
CA ASN A 364 -7.78 -21.61 4.74
C ASN A 364 -6.72 -20.68 5.34
N TRP A 365 -6.09 -19.83 4.52
CA TRP A 365 -5.15 -18.84 5.05
C TRP A 365 -5.81 -17.91 6.08
N TRP A 366 -7.03 -17.42 5.80
CA TRP A 366 -7.76 -16.54 6.74
C TRP A 366 -8.12 -17.24 8.05
N ILE A 367 -8.55 -18.50 7.99
CA ILE A 367 -8.85 -19.32 9.19
C ILE A 367 -7.57 -19.48 10.00
N ASP A 368 -6.50 -19.98 9.37
CA ASP A 368 -5.27 -20.36 10.05
C ASP A 368 -4.50 -19.16 10.63
N ASN A 369 -4.54 -18.00 9.96
CA ASN A 369 -3.69 -16.85 10.31
C ASN A 369 -4.43 -15.70 11.00
N ARG A 370 -5.76 -15.62 10.85
CA ARG A 370 -6.56 -14.49 11.33
C ARG A 370 -7.80 -14.91 12.11
N GLY A 371 -8.13 -16.20 12.14
CA GLY A 371 -9.36 -16.70 12.76
C GLY A 371 -10.60 -16.02 12.19
N ARG A 372 -10.60 -15.84 10.86
CA ARG A 372 -11.64 -15.24 10.02
C ARG A 372 -12.18 -16.28 9.06
N ASP A 373 -13.45 -16.13 8.69
CA ASP A 373 -14.11 -17.01 7.72
C ASP A 373 -14.54 -16.24 6.46
N LEU A 374 -15.26 -16.91 5.55
CA LEU A 374 -15.67 -16.33 4.27
C LEU A 374 -16.61 -15.12 4.44
N TYR A 375 -17.36 -15.02 5.54
CA TYR A 375 -18.21 -13.85 5.84
C TYR A 375 -17.39 -12.62 6.25
N ASP A 376 -16.14 -12.82 6.69
CA ASP A 376 -15.22 -11.73 7.00
C ASP A 376 -14.43 -11.22 5.78
N MET A 377 -14.58 -11.87 4.61
CA MET A 377 -13.86 -11.53 3.39
C MET A 377 -14.67 -10.60 2.49
N ASN A 378 -14.00 -9.59 1.90
CA ASN A 378 -14.64 -8.70 0.91
C ASN A 378 -15.11 -9.47 -0.35
N ALA A 379 -14.50 -10.62 -0.63
CA ALA A 379 -14.82 -11.50 -1.76
C ALA A 379 -16.31 -11.85 -1.85
N LEU A 380 -16.99 -11.96 -0.71
CA LEU A 380 -18.41 -12.32 -0.67
C LEU A 380 -19.25 -11.24 -1.36
N ASP A 381 -19.11 -9.98 -0.95
CA ASP A 381 -19.87 -8.86 -1.52
C ASP A 381 -19.38 -8.50 -2.93
N GLN A 382 -18.08 -8.63 -3.17
CA GLN A 382 -17.49 -8.42 -4.50
C GLN A 382 -18.01 -9.42 -5.53
N SER A 383 -18.07 -10.71 -5.19
CA SER A 383 -18.58 -11.73 -6.10
C SER A 383 -20.08 -11.57 -6.33
N ALA A 384 -20.85 -11.20 -5.29
CA ALA A 384 -22.27 -10.91 -5.40
C ALA A 384 -22.55 -9.71 -6.32
N MET A 385 -21.80 -8.61 -6.14
CA MET A 385 -21.87 -7.43 -7.00
C MET A 385 -21.56 -7.78 -8.46
N ILE A 386 -20.44 -8.46 -8.73
CA ILE A 386 -20.07 -8.83 -10.11
C ILE A 386 -21.12 -9.75 -10.74
N ASN A 387 -21.68 -10.70 -9.98
CA ASN A 387 -22.75 -11.56 -10.48
C ASN A 387 -24.01 -10.77 -10.82
N LEU A 388 -24.43 -9.83 -9.96
CA LEU A 388 -25.58 -8.95 -10.23
C LEU A 388 -25.36 -8.13 -11.51
N LEU A 389 -24.20 -7.47 -11.65
CA LEU A 389 -23.90 -6.68 -12.85
C LEU A 389 -23.97 -7.51 -14.13
N ARG A 390 -23.49 -8.76 -14.09
CA ARG A 390 -23.60 -9.68 -15.23
C ARG A 390 -25.05 -10.03 -15.54
N GLN A 391 -25.86 -10.28 -14.52
CA GLN A 391 -27.30 -10.54 -14.67
C GLN A 391 -28.03 -9.31 -15.28
N ASN A 392 -27.60 -8.10 -14.96
CA ASN A 392 -28.08 -6.85 -15.56
C ASN A 392 -27.51 -6.57 -16.97
N GLY A 393 -26.72 -7.50 -17.52
CA GLY A 393 -26.18 -7.43 -18.88
C GLY A 393 -24.82 -6.73 -19.00
N ASN A 394 -24.11 -6.48 -17.90
CA ASN A 394 -22.72 -6.05 -17.94
C ASN A 394 -21.79 -7.24 -18.24
N GLY A 395 -21.58 -7.54 -19.52
CA GLY A 395 -20.65 -8.58 -19.97
C GLY A 395 -19.17 -8.30 -19.68
N ASN A 396 -18.83 -7.11 -19.16
CA ASN A 396 -17.47 -6.68 -18.85
C ASN A 396 -17.23 -6.51 -17.34
N ALA A 397 -18.14 -7.01 -16.50
CA ALA A 397 -17.91 -7.17 -15.07
C ALA A 397 -17.13 -8.47 -14.83
N GLU A 398 -15.95 -8.38 -14.21
CA GLU A 398 -15.02 -9.49 -14.03
C GLU A 398 -14.64 -9.66 -12.55
N PHE A 399 -14.67 -10.90 -12.06
CA PHE A 399 -14.13 -11.27 -10.76
C PHE A 399 -12.93 -12.20 -10.98
N ILE A 400 -11.76 -11.73 -10.59
CA ILE A 400 -10.49 -12.46 -10.73
C ILE A 400 -10.13 -13.04 -9.37
N ASN A 401 -10.30 -14.35 -9.22
CA ASN A 401 -9.78 -15.07 -8.06
C ASN A 401 -8.27 -15.29 -8.22
N ALA A 402 -7.48 -14.43 -7.59
CA ALA A 402 -6.03 -14.46 -7.56
C ALA A 402 -5.50 -15.40 -6.46
N TYR A 403 -6.08 -16.60 -6.38
CA TYR A 403 -5.78 -17.58 -5.32
C TYR A 403 -4.27 -17.81 -5.18
N GLY A 404 -3.75 -17.64 -3.96
CA GLY A 404 -2.35 -17.89 -3.63
C GLY A 404 -1.38 -16.78 -4.05
N LYS A 405 -1.86 -15.68 -4.67
CA LYS A 405 -1.00 -14.63 -5.24
C LYS A 405 -0.75 -13.44 -4.30
N GLY A 406 -1.46 -13.33 -3.18
CA GLY A 406 -1.35 -12.20 -2.25
C GLY A 406 -0.09 -12.25 -1.40
N PHE A 407 0.81 -11.29 -1.58
CA PHE A 407 2.06 -11.10 -0.87
C PHE A 407 2.34 -9.60 -0.65
N ARG A 408 2.88 -9.27 0.51
CA ARG A 408 3.37 -7.93 0.84
C ARG A 408 4.72 -7.67 0.19
N MET A 409 5.09 -6.39 0.07
CA MET A 409 6.40 -6.00 -0.48
C MET A 409 7.55 -6.53 0.39
N GLU A 410 7.30 -6.68 1.70
CA GLU A 410 8.19 -7.28 2.69
C GLU A 410 8.30 -8.80 2.54
N GLY A 411 7.61 -9.38 1.56
CA GLY A 411 7.64 -10.81 1.28
C GLY A 411 6.69 -11.62 2.12
N ASP A 412 5.90 -11.08 3.05
CA ASP A 412 4.96 -11.91 3.80
C ASP A 412 3.75 -12.33 2.94
N ARG A 413 3.31 -13.59 3.04
CA ARG A 413 2.04 -14.03 2.42
C ARG A 413 0.89 -13.28 3.09
N HIS A 414 0.03 -12.66 2.30
CA HIS A 414 -1.18 -11.99 2.77
C HIS A 414 -2.19 -11.84 1.62
N PRO A 415 -3.36 -12.51 1.65
CA PRO A 415 -4.36 -12.43 0.58
C PRO A 415 -4.82 -11.00 0.26
N HIS A 416 -4.97 -10.15 1.27
CA HIS A 416 -5.26 -8.72 1.09
C HIS A 416 -3.98 -7.95 0.74
N SER A 417 -3.59 -7.91 -0.54
CA SER A 417 -2.35 -7.28 -1.03
C SER A 417 -2.47 -6.80 -2.49
N TRP A 418 -1.68 -5.80 -2.89
CA TRP A 418 -1.58 -5.35 -4.29
C TRP A 418 -1.09 -6.43 -5.27
N SER A 419 -0.25 -7.36 -4.82
CA SER A 419 0.37 -8.39 -5.69
C SER A 419 -0.64 -9.36 -6.33
N ILE A 420 -1.90 -9.32 -5.90
CA ILE A 420 -2.98 -10.11 -6.53
C ILE A 420 -3.30 -9.61 -7.96
N VAL A 421 -2.87 -8.39 -8.30
CA VAL A 421 -2.93 -7.84 -9.65
C VAL A 421 -1.67 -8.23 -10.41
N ASP A 422 -1.85 -9.07 -11.44
CA ASP A 422 -0.79 -9.34 -12.40
C ASP A 422 -0.72 -8.20 -13.42
N ALA A 423 0.38 -7.44 -13.41
CA ALA A 423 0.55 -6.29 -14.29
C ALA A 423 0.56 -6.67 -15.78
N GLY A 424 1.09 -7.85 -16.13
CA GLY A 424 1.14 -8.34 -17.51
C GLY A 424 -0.24 -8.70 -18.05
N GLU A 425 -1.16 -9.09 -17.17
CA GLU A 425 -2.57 -9.34 -17.50
C GLU A 425 -3.41 -8.06 -17.45
N CYS A 426 -3.18 -7.20 -16.46
CA CYS A 426 -3.97 -6.01 -16.20
C CYS A 426 -3.79 -4.93 -17.27
N ILE A 427 -2.57 -4.72 -17.78
CA ILE A 427 -2.29 -3.67 -18.78
C ILE A 427 -3.02 -3.92 -20.11
N PRO A 428 -3.01 -5.12 -20.71
CA PRO A 428 -3.85 -5.42 -21.87
C PRO A 428 -5.34 -5.12 -21.66
N TRP A 429 -5.88 -5.43 -20.48
CA TRP A 429 -7.27 -5.11 -20.16
C TRP A 429 -7.52 -3.60 -20.03
N ILE A 430 -6.62 -2.86 -19.39
CA ILE A 430 -6.66 -1.40 -19.35
C ILE A 430 -6.67 -0.82 -20.77
N LEU A 431 -5.79 -1.31 -21.65
CA LEU A 431 -5.69 -0.84 -23.03
C LEU A 431 -6.94 -1.11 -23.86
N LYS A 432 -7.71 -2.17 -23.58
CA LYS A 432 -9.00 -2.44 -24.24
C LYS A 432 -9.99 -1.29 -24.01
N TRP A 433 -9.96 -0.65 -22.84
CA TRP A 433 -10.92 0.39 -22.44
C TRP A 433 -10.44 1.82 -22.72
N LEU A 434 -9.16 1.99 -23.07
CA LEU A 434 -8.57 3.26 -23.45
C LEU A 434 -8.56 3.51 -24.97
N GLN A 435 -8.96 2.51 -25.77
CA GLN A 435 -9.01 2.57 -27.24
C GLN A 435 -10.17 3.40 -27.77
#